data_AF-A0A6A0HFU2-F1
#
_entry.id   AF-A0A6A0HFU2-F1
#
_cell.length_a   1.000
_cell.length_b   1.000
_cell.length_c   1.000
_cell.angle_alpha   90.00
_cell.angle_beta   90.00
_cell.angle_gamma   90.00
#
_symmetry.space_group_name_H-M   'P 1'
#
loop_
_entity.id
_entity.type
_entity.pdbx_description
1 polymer ?
#
loop_
_entity_poly.entity_id
_entity_poly.type
_entity_poly.pdbx_seq_one_letter_code
_entity_poly.pdbx_strand_id
1 'polypeptide(L)'
;QPIIVPVWSIHRDPANWPDPLSFNPERFLPHNKKDIKPFTFMPFGVGPRSCVGLRFAELAVKEGLISVVSQFVLSPCKGHSVHPPPIHSKIFTLKTDNLLPLHFAPITDLNSVIRHEHEQYPPSATEDPATRELLASIRDDKFPAL
;
A
#
# COMPACT_ATOMS: atom_id res chain seq x y z
N GLN A 1 -9.53 -23.26 -29.02
CA GLN A 1 -8.31 -23.06 -28.21
C GLN A 1 -8.63 -22.12 -27.06
N PRO A 2 -8.24 -22.40 -25.81
CA PRO A 2 -8.48 -21.49 -24.70
C PRO A 2 -7.66 -20.20 -24.88
N ILE A 3 -8.28 -19.05 -24.58
CA ILE A 3 -7.61 -17.75 -24.52
C ILE A 3 -7.33 -17.44 -23.05
N ILE A 4 -6.08 -17.15 -22.73
CA ILE A 4 -5.64 -16.80 -21.37
C ILE A 4 -5.22 -15.33 -21.36
N VAL A 5 -5.78 -14.55 -20.44
CA VAL A 5 -5.41 -13.14 -20.24
C VAL A 5 -4.31 -13.10 -19.17
N PRO A 6 -3.09 -12.63 -19.50
CA PRO A 6 -1.96 -12.61 -18.57
C PRO A 6 -2.07 -11.40 -17.61
N VAL A 7 -3.03 -11.42 -16.70
CA VAL A 7 -3.33 -10.31 -15.77
C VAL A 7 -2.07 -9.85 -15.02
N TRP A 8 -1.25 -10.79 -14.56
CA TRP A 8 0.02 -10.51 -13.87
C TRP A 8 0.95 -9.61 -14.68
N SER A 9 1.11 -9.91 -15.96
CA SER A 9 1.98 -9.16 -16.88
C SER A 9 1.39 -7.81 -17.22
N ILE A 10 0.07 -7.74 -17.45
CA ILE A 10 -0.63 -6.48 -17.76
C ILE A 10 -0.48 -5.46 -16.61
N HIS A 11 -0.61 -5.92 -15.36
CA HIS A 11 -0.46 -5.05 -14.17
C HIS A 11 0.98 -4.59 -13.93
N ARG A 12 1.96 -5.21 -14.60
CA ARG A 12 3.39 -4.89 -14.48
C ARG A 12 4.00 -4.29 -15.74
N ASP A 13 3.19 -4.05 -16.76
CA ASP A 13 3.65 -3.50 -18.01
C ASP A 13 3.88 -1.99 -17.87
N PRO A 14 5.13 -1.49 -18.05
CA PRO A 14 5.43 -0.07 -17.97
C PRO A 14 4.70 0.77 -19.03
N ALA A 15 4.20 0.17 -20.11
CA ALA A 15 3.36 0.86 -21.10
C ALA A 15 1.98 1.24 -20.55
N ASN A 16 1.52 0.57 -19.48
CA ASN A 16 0.24 0.82 -18.82
C ASN A 16 0.41 1.47 -17.44
N TRP A 17 1.49 1.15 -16.75
CA TRP A 17 1.75 1.54 -15.37
C TRP A 17 3.17 2.14 -15.25
N PRO A 18 3.32 3.47 -15.21
CA PRO A 18 4.63 4.10 -15.03
C PRO A 18 5.26 3.63 -13.72
N ASP A 19 6.50 3.16 -13.68
CA ASP A 19 7.09 2.55 -12.47
C ASP A 19 6.21 1.45 -11.83
N PRO A 20 6.00 0.33 -12.54
CA PRO A 20 5.00 -0.69 -12.19
C PRO A 20 5.38 -1.56 -10.98
N LEU A 21 6.64 -1.54 -10.58
CA LEU A 21 7.14 -2.36 -9.46
C LEU A 21 7.08 -1.62 -8.12
N SER A 22 6.94 -0.29 -8.15
CA SER A 22 6.78 0.52 -6.94
C SER A 22 5.35 0.50 -6.41
N PHE A 23 5.24 0.37 -5.09
CA PHE A 23 3.95 0.50 -4.41
C PHE A 23 3.54 1.98 -4.35
N ASN A 24 2.62 2.38 -5.25
CA ASN A 24 2.09 3.74 -5.31
C ASN A 24 0.54 3.73 -5.27
N PRO A 25 -0.07 3.89 -4.09
CA PRO A 25 -1.53 3.96 -3.93
C PRO A 25 -2.18 5.18 -4.61
N GLU A 26 -1.44 6.27 -4.77
CA GLU A 26 -1.96 7.54 -5.28
C GLU A 26 -2.47 7.45 -6.72
N ARG A 27 -1.97 6.46 -7.49
CA ARG A 27 -2.46 6.15 -8.84
C ARG A 27 -3.98 5.95 -8.90
N PHE A 28 -4.59 5.50 -7.80
CA PHE A 28 -6.01 5.17 -7.74
C PHE A 28 -6.88 6.28 -7.15
N LEU A 29 -6.29 7.44 -6.84
CA LEU A 29 -7.03 8.61 -6.35
C LEU A 29 -8.05 9.10 -7.40
N PRO A 30 -9.19 9.68 -6.97
CA PRO A 30 -10.27 10.06 -7.89
C PRO A 30 -9.83 10.92 -9.09
N HIS A 31 -8.88 11.83 -8.90
CA HIS A 31 -8.38 12.72 -9.96
C HIS A 31 -7.44 12.02 -10.97
N ASN A 32 -6.78 10.94 -10.57
CA ASN A 32 -5.87 10.12 -11.41
C ASN A 32 -6.59 8.97 -12.13
N LYS A 33 -7.84 8.65 -11.75
CA LYS A 33 -8.60 7.55 -12.35
C LYS A 33 -8.74 7.65 -13.87
N LYS A 34 -8.79 8.87 -14.42
CA LYS A 34 -8.88 9.13 -15.85
C LYS A 34 -7.62 8.68 -16.62
N ASP A 35 -6.49 8.58 -15.93
CA ASP A 35 -5.20 8.20 -16.53
C ASP A 35 -5.04 6.67 -16.58
N ILE A 36 -5.89 5.92 -15.88
CA ILE A 36 -5.91 4.45 -15.91
C ILE A 36 -6.60 3.99 -17.18
N LYS A 37 -5.81 3.39 -18.09
CA LYS A 37 -6.32 2.81 -19.33
C LYS A 37 -7.39 1.72 -19.03
N PRO A 38 -8.51 1.69 -19.77
CA PRO A 38 -9.49 0.62 -19.61
C PRO A 38 -8.87 -0.77 -19.77
N PHE A 39 -9.34 -1.74 -18.98
CA PHE A 39 -8.88 -3.14 -19.01
C PHE A 39 -7.39 -3.37 -18.70
N THR A 40 -6.68 -2.39 -18.12
CA THR A 40 -5.30 -2.61 -17.62
C THR A 40 -5.26 -2.89 -16.12
N PHE A 41 -6.33 -2.59 -15.39
CA PHE A 41 -6.52 -2.94 -13.98
C PHE A 41 -7.71 -3.89 -13.82
N MET A 42 -7.44 -5.16 -13.54
CA MET A 42 -8.44 -6.24 -13.53
C MET A 42 -8.17 -7.30 -12.43
N PRO A 43 -7.92 -6.91 -11.17
CA PRO A 43 -7.56 -7.87 -10.11
C PRO A 43 -8.68 -8.87 -9.78
N PHE A 44 -9.93 -8.53 -10.10
CA PHE A 44 -11.12 -9.35 -9.87
C PHE A 44 -11.84 -9.73 -11.19
N GLY A 45 -11.16 -9.63 -12.32
CA GLY A 45 -11.78 -9.77 -13.65
C GLY A 45 -12.71 -8.61 -14.00
N VAL A 46 -13.35 -8.69 -15.17
CA VAL A 46 -14.25 -7.65 -15.71
C VAL A 46 -15.42 -8.31 -16.44
N GLY A 47 -16.57 -7.63 -16.49
CA GLY A 47 -17.77 -8.11 -17.19
C GLY A 47 -18.65 -9.06 -16.35
N PRO A 48 -19.60 -9.77 -16.98
CA PRO A 48 -20.64 -10.54 -16.26
C PRO A 48 -20.10 -11.75 -15.47
N ARG A 49 -18.82 -12.10 -15.67
CA ARG A 49 -18.12 -13.18 -14.97
C ARG A 49 -16.98 -12.66 -14.09
N SER A 50 -17.00 -11.37 -13.72
CA SER A 50 -16.12 -10.84 -12.69
C SER A 50 -16.34 -11.55 -11.34
N CYS A 51 -15.37 -11.47 -10.45
CA CYS A 51 -15.43 -12.08 -9.13
C CYS A 51 -16.72 -11.67 -8.38
N VAL A 52 -17.56 -12.64 -8.07
CA VAL A 52 -18.79 -12.42 -7.27
C VAL A 52 -18.47 -11.90 -5.86
N GLY A 53 -17.27 -12.22 -5.35
CA GLY A 53 -16.79 -11.81 -4.03
C GLY A 53 -16.15 -10.43 -3.99
N LEU A 54 -16.08 -9.66 -5.09
CA LEU A 54 -15.39 -8.36 -5.15
C LEU A 54 -15.81 -7.44 -4.00
N ARG A 55 -17.12 -7.21 -3.84
CA ARG A 55 -17.64 -6.27 -2.84
C ARG A 55 -17.39 -6.74 -1.41
N PHE A 56 -17.52 -8.04 -1.18
CA PHE A 56 -17.21 -8.64 0.12
C PHE A 56 -15.71 -8.49 0.44
N ALA A 57 -14.83 -8.81 -0.51
CA ALA A 57 -13.39 -8.68 -0.34
C ALA A 57 -12.96 -7.22 -0.08
N GLU A 58 -13.52 -6.26 -0.82
CA GLU A 58 -13.26 -4.83 -0.60
C GLU A 58 -13.64 -4.41 0.82
N LEU A 59 -14.81 -4.83 1.32
CA LEU A 59 -15.26 -4.49 2.66
C LEU A 59 -14.39 -5.17 3.73
N ALA A 60 -14.19 -6.49 3.62
CA ALA A 60 -13.43 -7.27 4.59
C ALA A 60 -11.98 -6.80 4.71
N VAL A 61 -11.32 -6.49 3.58
CA VAL A 61 -9.95 -5.99 3.59
C VAL A 61 -9.87 -4.59 4.18
N LYS A 62 -10.81 -3.68 3.84
CA LYS A 62 -10.83 -2.34 4.43
C LYS A 62 -11.02 -2.40 5.95
N GLU A 63 -11.96 -3.19 6.41
CA GLU A 63 -12.24 -3.35 7.84
C GLU A 63 -11.05 -3.94 8.60
N GLY A 64 -10.42 -4.98 8.03
CA GLY A 64 -9.21 -5.58 8.61
C GLY A 64 -8.04 -4.59 8.64
N LEU A 65 -7.85 -3.81 7.56
CA LEU A 65 -6.82 -2.78 7.52
C LEU A 65 -7.08 -1.69 8.57
N ILE A 66 -8.29 -1.13 8.63
CA ILE A 66 -8.66 -0.10 9.62
C ILE A 66 -8.41 -0.60 11.03
N SER A 67 -8.84 -1.83 11.35
CA SER A 67 -8.66 -2.44 12.68
C SER A 67 -7.18 -2.53 13.08
N VAL A 68 -6.29 -2.81 12.12
CA VAL A 68 -4.84 -2.92 12.39
C VAL A 68 -4.18 -1.54 12.42
N VAL A 69 -4.36 -0.72 11.39
CA VAL A 69 -3.61 0.55 11.24
C VAL A 69 -4.07 1.64 12.20
N SER A 70 -5.28 1.55 12.76
CA SER A 70 -5.76 2.48 13.79
C SER A 70 -5.19 2.18 15.18
N GLN A 71 -4.65 0.97 15.39
CA GLN A 71 -4.18 0.50 16.70
C GLN A 71 -2.69 0.20 16.73
N PHE A 72 -2.07 -0.09 15.58
CA PHE A 72 -0.69 -0.55 15.50
C PHE A 72 0.09 0.13 14.38
N VAL A 73 1.37 0.38 14.64
CA VAL A 73 2.37 0.64 13.62
C VAL A 73 3.06 -0.66 13.25
N LEU A 74 3.18 -0.93 11.94
CA LEU A 74 3.73 -2.16 11.39
C LEU A 74 5.13 -1.95 10.80
N SER A 75 6.08 -2.79 11.19
CA SER A 75 7.40 -2.86 10.56
C SER A 75 7.78 -4.30 10.20
N PRO A 76 8.55 -4.53 9.12
CA PRO A 76 9.19 -5.82 8.89
C PRO A 76 10.15 -6.17 10.03
N CYS A 77 10.20 -7.44 10.45
CA CYS A 77 11.24 -7.89 11.37
C CYS A 77 12.63 -7.77 10.72
N LYS A 78 13.67 -7.56 11.55
CA LYS A 78 15.06 -7.44 11.07
C LYS A 78 15.42 -8.62 10.14
N GLY A 79 16.04 -8.31 9.00
CA GLY A 79 16.42 -9.29 7.99
C GLY A 79 15.30 -9.79 7.07
N HIS A 80 14.07 -9.25 7.17
CA HIS A 80 12.91 -9.69 6.39
C HIS A 80 12.33 -8.63 5.43
N SER A 81 13.13 -7.64 5.03
CA SER A 81 12.74 -6.65 4.02
C SER A 81 13.14 -7.12 2.61
N VAL A 82 12.28 -7.92 1.97
CA VAL A 82 12.48 -8.32 0.57
C VAL A 82 11.46 -7.58 -0.31
N HIS A 83 11.95 -6.70 -1.18
CA HIS A 83 11.12 -5.93 -2.12
C HIS A 83 11.57 -6.15 -3.57
N PRO A 84 10.70 -6.67 -4.46
CA PRO A 84 9.45 -7.36 -4.16
C PRO A 84 9.70 -8.76 -3.55
N PRO A 85 8.79 -9.28 -2.71
CA PRO A 85 8.93 -10.63 -2.18
C PRO A 85 8.87 -11.66 -3.33
N PRO A 86 9.64 -12.75 -3.26
CA PRO A 86 9.59 -13.83 -4.24
C PRO A 86 8.19 -14.48 -4.22
N ILE A 87 7.66 -14.78 -5.40
CA ILE A 87 6.29 -15.24 -5.58
C ILE A 87 6.28 -16.69 -6.01
N HIS A 88 5.55 -17.49 -5.26
CA HIS A 88 5.26 -18.86 -5.59
C HIS A 88 4.14 -18.92 -6.63
N SER A 89 4.49 -19.26 -7.86
CA SER A 89 3.54 -19.37 -8.99
C SER A 89 3.01 -20.78 -9.23
N LYS A 90 3.46 -21.78 -8.44
CA LYS A 90 3.09 -23.19 -8.64
C LYS A 90 1.80 -23.61 -7.93
N ILE A 91 1.03 -22.66 -7.38
CA ILE A 91 -0.27 -22.90 -6.72
C ILE A 91 -1.35 -22.12 -7.48
N PHE A 92 -2.62 -22.57 -7.38
CA PHE A 92 -3.79 -21.93 -8.02
C PHE A 92 -3.90 -20.42 -7.73
N THR A 93 -3.41 -19.95 -6.58
CA THR A 93 -3.30 -18.53 -6.24
C THR A 93 -1.84 -18.12 -6.06
N LEU A 94 -1.49 -16.93 -6.53
CA LEU A 94 -0.18 -16.33 -6.29
C LEU A 94 -0.03 -16.04 -4.80
N LYS A 95 1.08 -16.50 -4.21
CA LYS A 95 1.45 -16.29 -2.81
C LYS A 95 2.93 -15.93 -2.73
N THR A 96 3.36 -15.36 -1.62
CA THR A 96 4.79 -15.22 -1.35
C THR A 96 5.42 -16.60 -1.10
N ASP A 97 6.66 -16.81 -1.55
CA ASP A 97 7.40 -18.05 -1.28
C ASP A 97 7.71 -18.23 0.20
N ASN A 98 7.90 -17.11 0.91
CA ASN A 98 8.29 -17.07 2.32
C ASN A 98 7.26 -16.34 3.17
N LEU A 99 7.29 -16.62 4.47
CA LEU A 99 6.60 -15.83 5.47
C LEU A 99 7.22 -14.43 5.54
N LEU A 100 6.36 -13.43 5.75
CA LEU A 100 6.77 -12.05 6.01
C LEU A 100 6.45 -11.71 7.47
N PRO A 101 7.35 -11.99 8.42
CA PRO A 101 7.13 -11.65 9.82
C PRO A 101 7.08 -10.13 9.99
N LEU A 102 6.01 -9.65 10.61
CA LEU A 102 5.77 -8.24 10.92
C LEU A 102 5.80 -8.03 12.44
N HIS A 103 6.39 -6.93 12.85
CA HIS A 103 6.33 -6.40 14.20
C HIS A 103 5.15 -5.43 14.32
N PHE A 104 4.39 -5.55 15.42
CA PHE A 104 3.22 -4.74 15.72
C PHE A 104 3.51 -3.92 16.98
N ALA A 105 3.67 -2.61 16.83
CA ALA A 105 3.82 -1.69 17.95
C ALA A 105 2.50 -0.95 18.20
N PRO A 106 1.91 -1.00 19.41
CA PRO A 106 0.65 -0.30 19.68
C PRO A 106 0.81 1.22 19.57
N ILE A 107 -0.19 1.89 18.99
CA ILE A 107 -0.26 3.35 18.92
C ILE A 107 -0.76 3.85 20.28
N THR A 108 0.13 4.40 21.08
CA THR A 108 -0.19 4.96 22.41
C THR A 108 -0.30 6.47 22.41
N ASP A 109 0.39 7.15 21.50
CA ASP A 109 0.34 8.60 21.29
C ASP A 109 0.63 8.95 19.82
N LEU A 110 0.30 10.17 19.39
CA LEU A 110 0.56 10.62 18.01
C LEU A 110 2.06 10.68 17.68
N ASN A 111 2.89 10.91 18.70
CA ASN A 111 4.34 10.98 18.59
C ASN A 111 4.97 9.62 18.22
N SER A 112 4.36 8.51 18.64
CA SER A 112 4.78 7.15 18.29
C SER A 112 4.58 6.85 16.81
N VAL A 113 3.54 7.42 16.20
CA VAL A 113 3.27 7.31 14.76
C VAL A 113 4.31 8.10 13.97
N ILE A 114 4.50 9.39 14.33
CA ILE A 114 5.41 10.30 13.63
C ILE A 114 6.86 9.80 13.69
N ARG A 115 7.34 9.34 14.86
CA ARG A 115 8.70 8.79 15.01
C ARG A 115 8.92 7.59 14.08
N HIS A 116 7.95 6.70 14.01
CA HIS A 116 8.05 5.48 13.23
C HIS A 116 7.90 5.75 11.71
N GLU A 117 7.14 6.77 11.33
CA GLU A 117 7.05 7.24 9.94
C GLU A 117 8.37 7.83 9.47
N HIS A 118 8.98 8.76 10.23
CA HIS A 118 10.28 9.34 9.89
C HIS A 118 11.43 8.33 9.87
N GLU A 119 11.36 7.27 10.68
CA GLU A 119 12.37 6.20 10.70
C GLU A 119 12.23 5.25 9.50
N GLN A 120 11.01 5.01 9.02
CA GLN A 120 10.74 4.05 7.95
C GLN A 120 10.65 4.69 6.55
N TYR A 121 10.21 5.94 6.46
CA TYR A 121 10.17 6.76 5.25
C TYR A 121 10.74 8.15 5.58
N PRO A 122 12.05 8.38 5.39
CA PRO A 122 12.61 9.70 5.63
C PRO A 122 11.93 10.72 4.69
N PRO A 123 11.68 11.94 5.18
CA PRO A 123 10.91 12.94 4.46
C PRO A 123 11.51 13.17 3.07
N SER A 124 10.68 12.95 2.05
CA SER A 124 11.09 13.18 0.67
C SER A 124 11.41 14.66 0.45
N ALA A 125 12.39 14.98 -0.42
CA ALA A 125 12.86 16.35 -0.65
C ALA A 125 11.78 17.33 -1.18
N THR A 126 10.57 16.85 -1.44
CA THR A 126 9.41 17.59 -1.95
C THR A 126 8.42 18.03 -0.87
N GLU A 127 8.70 17.83 0.41
CA GLU A 127 7.83 18.34 1.48
C GLU A 127 7.77 19.88 1.47
N ASP A 128 6.54 20.40 1.42
CA ASP A 128 6.22 21.82 1.52
C ASP A 128 6.88 22.42 2.78
N PRO A 129 7.56 23.58 2.70
CA PRO A 129 8.11 24.30 3.84
C PRO A 129 7.16 24.37 5.05
N ALA A 130 5.85 24.53 4.82
CA ALA A 130 4.85 24.58 5.88
C ALA A 130 4.69 23.25 6.63
N THR A 131 4.80 22.11 5.93
CA THR A 131 4.79 20.78 6.54
C THR A 131 6.04 20.54 7.37
N ARG A 132 7.20 21.01 6.91
CA ARG A 132 8.46 20.92 7.67
C ARG A 132 8.44 21.77 8.93
N GLU A 133 7.80 22.95 8.89
CA GLU A 133 7.67 23.86 10.03
C GLU A 133 6.66 23.33 11.07
N LEU A 134 5.55 22.73 10.62
CA LEU A 134 4.58 22.05 11.49
C LEU A 134 5.20 20.82 12.17
N LEU A 135 5.97 20.00 11.43
CA LEU A 135 6.65 18.84 12.01
C LEU A 135 7.76 19.25 12.99
N ALA A 136 8.42 20.38 12.76
CA ALA A 136 9.40 20.94 13.69
C ALA A 136 8.75 21.50 14.97
N SER A 137 7.57 22.12 14.89
CA SER A 137 6.85 22.62 16.08
C SER A 137 6.28 21.49 16.94
N ILE A 138 5.93 20.36 16.33
CA ILE A 138 5.51 19.14 17.03
C ILE A 138 6.69 18.49 17.79
N ARG A 139 7.92 18.56 17.26
CA ARG A 139 9.12 18.00 17.91
C ARG A 139 9.46 18.69 19.24
N ASP A 140 9.06 19.95 19.41
CA ASP A 140 9.40 20.77 20.57
C ASP A 140 8.31 20.81 21.68
N ASP A 141 7.24 20.00 21.58
CA ASP A 141 6.09 19.99 22.51
C ASP A 141 5.47 21.40 22.76
N LYS A 142 5.68 22.35 21.84
CA LYS A 142 5.15 23.73 21.94
C LYS A 142 3.87 23.87 21.14
N PHE A 143 2.79 23.25 21.61
CA PHE A 143 1.46 23.75 21.23
C PHE A 143 1.14 24.97 22.10
N PRO A 144 0.81 26.14 21.51
CA PRO A 144 0.23 27.21 22.30
C PRO A 144 -1.14 26.73 22.82
N ALA A 145 -1.35 26.88 24.13
CA ALA A 145 -2.66 26.66 24.72
C ALA A 145 -3.67 27.58 24.02
N LEU A 146 -4.77 26.98 23.54
CA LEU A 146 -5.94 27.69 23.04
C LEU A 146 -6.56 28.58 24.13
#